data_AF-A0A947BU46-F1
#
_entry.id   AF-A0A947BU46-F1
#
_cell.length_a   1.000
_cell.length_b   1.000
_cell.length_c   1.000
_cell.angle_alpha   90.00
_cell.angle_beta   90.00
_cell.angle_gamma   90.00
#
_symmetry.space_group_name_H-M   'P 1'
#
loop_
_entity.id
_entity.type
_entity.pdbx_description
1 polymer ?
#
loop_
_entity_poly.entity_id
_entity_poly.type
_entity_poly.pdbx_seq_one_letter_code
_entity_poly.pdbx_strand_id
1 'polypeptide(L)'
;MELISLSVLDLSLAACLVVLLAILSWHLQLGLQKTLIIAASRSVIQLTLLGLVLKQLFQQSSLPLIGLISLIMLTVAGYEVMARQGKKFSGWWGMGIGTSSMFLSSFSITLLALFT
;
A
#
# COMPACT_ATOMS: atom_id res chain seq x y z
N MET A 1 -10.89 10.69 -19.36
CA MET A 1 -10.28 10.46 -18.05
C MET A 1 -10.77 11.58 -17.16
N GLU A 2 -11.83 11.35 -16.38
CA GLU A 2 -12.23 12.31 -15.35
C GLU A 2 -11.15 12.29 -14.27
N LEU A 3 -10.46 13.42 -14.12
CA LEU A 3 -9.55 13.64 -13.01
C LEU A 3 -10.41 13.78 -11.76
N ILE A 4 -10.24 12.88 -10.79
CA ILE A 4 -10.83 13.02 -9.45
C ILE A 4 -10.40 14.39 -8.92
N SER A 5 -11.33 15.35 -8.90
CA SER A 5 -11.07 16.70 -8.44
C SER A 5 -11.00 16.69 -6.92
N LEU A 6 -9.79 16.46 -6.41
CA LEU A 6 -9.47 16.51 -4.98
C LEU A 6 -9.88 17.87 -4.42
N SER A 7 -10.84 17.87 -3.49
CA SER A 7 -11.25 19.10 -2.83
C SER A 7 -10.13 19.60 -1.92
N VAL A 8 -10.03 20.92 -1.76
CA VAL A 8 -9.11 21.54 -0.80
C VAL A 8 -9.35 20.99 0.61
N LEU A 9 -10.61 20.66 0.93
CA LEU A 9 -10.97 20.02 2.19
C LEU A 9 -10.36 18.62 2.34
N ASP A 10 -10.45 17.77 1.32
CA ASP A 10 -9.89 16.40 1.35
C ASP A 10 -8.39 16.42 1.58
N LEU A 11 -7.70 17.32 0.86
CA LEU A 11 -6.25 17.46 0.97
C LEU A 11 -5.83 18.03 2.33
N SER A 12 -6.58 19.00 2.86
CA SER A 12 -6.31 19.61 4.17
C SER A 12 -6.55 18.64 5.33
N LEU A 13 -7.62 17.82 5.26
CA LEU A 13 -7.92 16.79 6.24
C LEU A 13 -6.87 15.69 6.24
N ALA A 14 -6.50 15.20 5.05
CA ALA A 14 -5.43 14.21 4.91
C ALA A 14 -4.11 14.73 5.47
N ALA A 15 -3.72 15.97 5.14
CA ALA A 15 -2.52 16.59 5.66
C ALA A 15 -2.55 16.73 7.20
N CYS A 16 -3.68 17.17 7.77
CA CYS A 16 -3.85 17.30 9.22
C CYS A 16 -3.69 15.94 9.95
N LEU A 17 -4.31 14.88 9.43
CA LEU A 17 -4.19 13.53 9.99
C LEU A 17 -2.74 13.01 9.96
N VAL A 18 -2.00 13.28 8.87
CA VAL A 18 -0.58 12.92 8.76
C VAL A 18 0.27 13.67 9.79
N VAL A 19 0.04 14.96 9.98
CA VAL A 19 0.74 15.77 11.01
C VAL A 19 0.42 15.26 12.41
N LEU A 20 -0.85 14.98 12.72
CA LEU A 20 -1.27 14.40 14.00
C LEU A 20 -0.58 13.05 14.26
N LEU A 21 -0.52 12.17 13.25
CA LEU A 21 0.16 10.88 13.35
C LEU A 21 1.66 11.05 13.65
N ALA A 22 2.33 12.01 13.00
CA ALA A 22 3.74 12.32 13.24
C ALA A 22 3.98 12.83 14.67
N ILE A 23 3.13 13.73 15.16
CA ILE A 23 3.20 14.26 16.53
C ILE A 23 2.99 13.14 17.56
N LEU A 24 1.97 12.30 17.36
CA LEU A 24 1.67 11.19 18.27
C LEU A 24 2.82 10.17 18.30
N SER A 25 3.37 9.83 17.12
CA SER A 25 4.53 8.93 17.00
C SER A 25 5.77 9.47 17.73
N TRP A 26 5.99 10.79 17.67
CA TRP A 26 7.05 11.46 18.43
C TRP A 26 6.78 11.39 19.95
N HIS A 27 5.55 11.68 20.38
CA HIS A 27 5.19 11.74 21.79
C HIS A 27 5.25 10.37 22.48
N LEU A 28 4.96 9.28 21.76
CA LEU A 28 5.07 7.91 22.28
C LEU A 28 6.52 7.39 22.36
N GLN A 29 7.53 8.18 21.97
CA GLN A 29 8.97 7.87 22.11
C GLN A 29 9.35 6.42 21.77
N LEU A 30 8.77 5.87 20.70
CA LEU A 30 8.93 4.45 20.35
C LEU A 30 10.39 4.07 19.99
N GLY A 31 11.35 5.00 19.99
CA GLY A 31 12.73 4.77 19.55
C GLY A 31 12.85 4.48 18.05
N LEU A 32 11.72 4.51 17.33
CA LEU A 32 11.60 4.12 15.93
C LEU A 32 11.81 5.27 14.94
N GLN A 33 12.07 6.50 15.39
CA GLN A 33 12.13 7.68 14.49
C GLN A 33 13.10 7.49 13.33
N LYS A 34 14.33 7.03 13.59
CA LYS A 34 15.32 6.77 12.52
C LYS A 34 14.88 5.62 11.62
N THR A 35 14.36 4.54 12.19
CA THR A 35 13.86 3.37 11.45
C THR A 35 12.67 3.74 10.56
N LEU A 36 11.75 4.57 11.06
CA LEU A 36 10.58 5.04 10.31
C LEU A 36 10.99 5.95 9.17
N ILE A 37 11.91 6.90 9.39
CA ILE A 37 12.39 7.79 8.31
C ILE A 37 13.08 6.97 7.21
N ILE A 38 13.91 6.00 7.57
CA ILE A 38 14.59 5.13 6.60
C ILE A 38 13.58 4.24 5.87
N ALA A 39 12.64 3.62 6.60
CA ALA A 39 11.62 2.76 6.01
C ALA A 39 10.67 3.55 5.09
N ALA A 40 10.24 4.74 5.50
CA ALA A 40 9.39 5.63 4.71
C ALA A 40 10.12 6.11 3.45
N SER A 41 11.37 6.57 3.56
CA SER A 41 12.20 6.96 2.42
C SER A 41 12.37 5.80 1.43
N ARG A 42 12.70 4.60 1.93
CA ARG A 42 12.78 3.39 1.10
C ARG A 42 11.46 3.09 0.40
N SER A 43 10.32 3.19 1.09
CA SER A 43 9.00 2.99 0.49
C SER A 43 8.66 4.03 -0.58
N VAL A 44 9.01 5.31 -0.38
CA VAL A 44 8.80 6.38 -1.39
C VAL A 44 9.60 6.08 -2.65
N ILE A 45 10.88 5.73 -2.49
CA ILE A 45 11.75 5.34 -3.61
C ILE A 45 11.17 4.11 -4.31
N GLN A 46 10.80 3.08 -3.54
CA GLN A 46 10.24 1.84 -4.07
C GLN A 46 8.96 2.09 -4.88
N LEU A 47 8.00 2.84 -4.34
CA LEU A 47 6.74 3.14 -5.02
C LEU A 47 6.93 4.01 -6.26
N THR A 48 7.88 4.95 -6.22
CA THR A 48 8.21 5.80 -7.38
C THR A 48 8.82 4.97 -8.49
N LEU A 49 9.76 4.07 -8.17
CA LEU A 49 10.35 3.14 -9.13
C LEU A 49 9.29 2.18 -9.70
N LEU A 50 8.42 1.63 -8.85
CA LEU A 50 7.31 0.79 -9.30
C LEU A 50 6.40 1.54 -10.27
N GLY A 51 6.07 2.81 -9.98
CA GLY A 51 5.28 3.66 -10.86
C GLY A 51 5.94 3.90 -12.23
N LEU A 52 7.26 4.09 -12.27
CA LEU A 52 8.02 4.20 -13.53
C LEU A 52 7.97 2.90 -14.34
N VAL A 53 8.14 1.76 -13.67
CA VAL A 53 8.03 0.44 -14.30
C VAL A 53 6.64 0.25 -14.90
N LEU A 54 5.58 0.53 -14.12
CA LEU A 54 4.19 0.42 -14.59
C LEU A 54 3.90 1.37 -15.75
N LYS A 55 4.42 2.60 -15.74
CA LYS A 55 4.28 3.54 -16.86
C LYS A 55 4.86 2.96 -18.15
N GLN A 56 6.05 2.38 -18.08
CA GLN A 56 6.70 1.74 -19.23
C GLN A 56 5.94 0.50 -19.71
N LEU A 57 5.45 -0.30 -18.76
CA LEU A 57 4.65 -1.50 -18.98
C LEU A 57 3.36 -1.19 -19.75
N PHE A 58 2.63 -0.16 -19.31
CA PHE A 58 1.38 0.25 -19.95
C PHE A 58 1.60 0.96 -21.29
N GLN A 59 2.76 1.59 -21.52
CA GLN A 59 3.11 2.12 -22.83
C GLN A 59 3.26 1.03 -23.90
N GLN A 60 3.75 -0.16 -23.54
CA GLN A 60 3.90 -1.26 -24.50
C GLN A 60 2.60 -2.01 -24.82
N SER A 61 1.49 -1.76 -24.10
CA SER A 61 0.12 -2.25 -24.37
C SER A 61 0.02 -3.74 -24.79
N SER A 62 0.89 -4.62 -24.28
CA SER A 62 0.84 -6.04 -24.59
C SER A 62 0.10 -6.80 -23.48
N LEU A 63 -1.14 -7.18 -23.79
CA LEU A 63 -2.03 -7.96 -22.90
C LEU A 63 -1.35 -9.19 -22.24
N PRO A 64 -0.55 -10.01 -22.96
CA PRO A 64 0.12 -11.15 -22.33
C PRO A 64 1.21 -10.74 -21.32
N LEU A 65 1.90 -9.63 -21.54
CA LEU A 65 2.98 -9.17 -20.65
C LEU A 65 2.42 -8.57 -19.37
N ILE A 66 1.33 -7.81 -19.48
CA ILE A 66 0.56 -7.30 -18.33
C ILE A 66 -0.01 -8.47 -17.52
N GLY A 67 -0.61 -9.46 -18.20
CA GLY A 67 -1.12 -10.68 -17.58
C GLY A 67 -0.04 -11.43 -16.79
N LEU A 68 1.12 -11.66 -17.40
CA LEU A 68 2.24 -12.35 -16.76
C LEU A 68 2.73 -11.60 -15.51
N ILE A 69 2.96 -10.28 -15.63
CA ILE A 69 3.45 -9.48 -14.51
C ILE A 69 2.40 -9.38 -13.39
N SER A 70 1.11 -9.30 -13.72
CA SER A 70 0.04 -9.31 -12.71
C SER A 70 0.02 -10.61 -11.90
N LEU A 71 0.24 -11.75 -12.56
CA LEU A 71 0.28 -13.06 -11.91
C LEU A 71 1.52 -13.21 -11.02
N ILE A 72 2.67 -12.71 -11.47
CA ILE A 72 3.89 -12.63 -10.67
C ILE A 72 3.68 -11.74 -9.44
N MET A 73 3.12 -10.53 -9.61
CA MET A 73 2.88 -9.64 -8.47
C MET A 73 1.89 -10.25 -7.47
N LEU A 74 0.83 -10.92 -7.93
CA LEU A 74 -0.17 -11.54 -7.06
C LEU A 74 0.44 -12.70 -6.25
N THR A 75 1.26 -13.54 -6.87
CA THR A 75 1.95 -14.65 -6.20
C THR A 75 2.97 -14.16 -5.18
N VAL A 76 3.79 -13.17 -5.55
CA VAL A 76 4.80 -12.58 -4.65
C VAL A 76 4.16 -11.86 -3.48
N ALA A 77 3.08 -11.08 -3.71
CA ALA A 77 2.35 -10.42 -2.64
C ALA A 77 1.73 -11.43 -1.66
N GLY A 78 1.13 -12.50 -2.16
CA GLY A 78 0.61 -13.58 -1.32
C GLY A 78 1.70 -14.26 -0.48
N TYR A 79 2.87 -14.51 -1.07
CA TYR A 79 4.03 -15.06 -0.36
C TYR A 79 4.56 -14.11 0.73
N GLU A 80 4.68 -12.82 0.43
CA GLU A 80 5.19 -11.83 1.37
C GLU A 80 4.25 -11.63 2.58
N VAL A 81 2.94 -11.69 2.37
CA VAL A 81 1.93 -11.66 3.45
C VAL A 81 2.06 -12.88 4.36
N MET A 82 2.34 -14.07 3.83
CA MET A 82 2.64 -15.24 4.65
C MET A 82 3.96 -15.09 5.42
N ALA A 83 5.01 -14.59 4.76
CA ALA A 83 6.36 -14.49 5.32
C ALA A 83 6.46 -13.44 6.45
N ARG A 84 5.66 -12.38 6.43
CA ARG A 84 5.71 -11.28 7.40
C ARG A 84 4.87 -11.48 8.67
N GLN A 85 4.24 -12.65 8.87
CA GLN A 85 3.44 -12.90 10.08
C GLN A 85 4.30 -13.15 11.32
N GLY A 86 4.23 -12.23 12.30
CA GLY A 86 5.04 -12.25 13.53
C GLY A 86 4.78 -13.42 14.48
N LYS A 87 3.66 -14.14 14.34
CA LYS A 87 3.49 -15.50 14.89
C LYS A 87 3.11 -16.41 13.72
N LYS A 88 3.90 -17.46 13.49
CA LYS A 88 3.58 -18.54 12.55
C LYS A 88 2.33 -19.28 13.05
N PHE A 89 1.15 -18.76 12.74
CA PHE A 89 -0.06 -19.54 12.87
C PHE A 89 -0.02 -20.60 11.76
N SER A 90 0.07 -21.87 12.16
CA SER A 90 0.09 -23.00 11.25
C SER A 90 -1.23 -23.09 10.48
N GLY A 91 -1.17 -23.20 9.15
CA GLY A 91 -2.32 -23.50 8.30
C GLY A 91 -3.00 -22.29 7.63
N TRP A 92 -4.20 -22.52 7.10
CA TRP A 92 -4.99 -21.59 6.27
C TRP A 92 -5.40 -20.30 7.01
N TRP A 93 -5.37 -20.30 8.34
CA TRP A 93 -5.70 -19.17 9.20
C TRP A 93 -4.65 -18.05 9.22
N GLY A 94 -3.37 -18.38 9.03
CA GLY A 94 -2.32 -17.37 8.87
C GLY A 94 -2.57 -16.54 7.61
N MET A 95 -2.73 -17.22 6.46
CA MET A 95 -3.12 -16.59 5.19
C MET A 95 -4.40 -15.76 5.33
N GLY A 96 -5.41 -16.29 6.01
CA GLY A 96 -6.72 -15.66 6.18
C GLY A 96 -6.68 -14.34 6.93
N ILE A 97 -5.96 -14.23 8.06
CA ILE A 97 -5.99 -13.01 8.90
C ILE A 97 -5.22 -11.86 8.25
N GLY A 98 -4.00 -12.12 7.74
CA GLY A 98 -3.18 -11.09 7.10
C GLY A 98 -3.80 -10.59 5.79
N THR A 99 -4.28 -11.53 4.96
CA THR A 99 -4.93 -11.19 3.70
C THR A 99 -6.27 -10.53 3.94
N SER A 100 -7.10 -11.00 4.89
CA SER A 100 -8.41 -10.36 5.16
C SER A 100 -8.26 -8.96 5.72
N SER A 101 -7.25 -8.68 6.55
CA SER A 101 -7.03 -7.32 7.06
C SER A 101 -6.63 -6.35 5.95
N MET A 102 -5.67 -6.73 5.09
CA MET A 102 -5.29 -5.91 3.94
C MET A 102 -6.41 -5.81 2.91
N PHE A 103 -7.12 -6.90 2.65
CA PHE A 103 -8.22 -6.95 1.70
C PHE A 103 -9.38 -6.08 2.18
N LEU A 104 -9.79 -6.18 3.44
CA LEU A 104 -10.87 -5.35 3.99
C LEU A 104 -10.51 -3.86 3.92
N SER A 105 -9.27 -3.49 4.25
CA SER A 105 -8.79 -2.11 4.14
C SER A 105 -8.81 -1.63 2.69
N SER A 106 -8.17 -2.37 1.78
CA SER A 106 -8.02 -1.95 0.39
C SER A 106 -9.35 -1.97 -0.38
N PHE A 107 -10.21 -2.96 -0.13
CA PHE A 107 -11.52 -3.10 -0.77
C PHE A 107 -12.50 -2.03 -0.28
N SER A 108 -12.46 -1.68 1.02
CA SER A 108 -13.26 -0.56 1.54
C SER A 108 -12.89 0.76 0.86
N ILE A 109 -11.59 1.01 0.66
CA ILE A 109 -11.12 2.20 -0.06
C ILE A 109 -11.61 2.20 -1.51
N THR A 110 -11.49 1.07 -2.22
CA THR A 110 -11.97 0.94 -3.60
C THR A 110 -13.48 1.16 -3.70
N LEU A 111 -14.28 0.59 -2.80
CA LEU A 111 -15.74 0.80 -2.78
C LEU A 111 -16.08 2.25 -2.51
N LEU A 112 -15.44 2.88 -1.51
CA LEU A 112 -15.67 4.29 -1.19
C LEU A 112 -15.35 5.18 -2.40
N ALA A 113 -14.22 4.94 -3.07
CA ALA A 113 -13.82 5.66 -4.28
C ALA A 113 -14.70 5.38 -5.50
N LEU A 114 -15.40 4.25 -5.54
CA LEU A 114 -16.37 3.95 -6.61
C LEU A 114 -17.73 4.61 -6.35
N PHE A 115 -18.11 4.76 -5.08
CA PHE A 115 -19.38 5.35 -4.67
C PHE A 115 -19.33 6.86 -4.45
N THR A 116 -18.14 7.48 -4.43
CA THR A 116 -17.91 8.91 -4.28
C THR A 116 -17.33 9.48 -5.55
#